data_AF-A0A7C3R1B0-F1
#
_entry.id   AF-A0A7C3R1B0-F1
#
_cell.length_a   1.000
_cell.length_b   1.000
_cell.length_c   1.000
_cell.angle_alpha   90.00
_cell.angle_beta   90.00
_cell.angle_gamma   90.00
#
_symmetry.space_group_name_H-M   'P 1'
#
loop_
_entity.id
_entity.type
_entity.pdbx_description
1 polymer ?
#
loop_
_entity_poly.entity_id
_entity_poly.type
_entity_poly.pdbx_seq_one_letter_code
_entity_poly.pdbx_strand_id
1 'polypeptide(L)'
;RKEKIFVYGDGDTDGVCAAFLLLNLLKVVGATFSFRLTHRLDEDYEIEETLIQELAKDGYSLLISVDCGISSYPALKKARDCGIRTIILDHHIGETSKLSDFHIYVNPWMKKKWPDGTESLSGAGIVYKFIEGMEFLLPGLKEERIHDLIEVVSLSIIADSLPLTGENRIFVKEGLRRMPFTKIKGLAFLIEKQSLNLPLHLKDISMRIIPLLNAPGRFGKPDVALNLFMEKDDRYIKRIVEEMEQMDRKRYQMVAKAMDKIKKGELESGFVISKNFSPSMCGIIASRLVREYKRPFLVGCPSNNFLKGSIRAPENCNLYETLKPLNKYMDSLGGHRGAMGFKCDQKYIPKIRSFWETIEWNIENKETHYDCILDIRDITPAMIEEVMNYLEPFGKGNPEPVFLCKDVHFKKVSVRNSEDTGSFWLKKQDAIYEAVFSGTEKSFSSTEKIDILYTPSVRKHNNLYRIVLKVKKIYPS
;
A
#
# COMPACT_ATOMS: atom_id res chain seq x y z
N ARG A 1 -12.78 -9.86 -32.96
CA ARG A 1 -12.93 -8.70 -33.87
C ARG A 1 -11.59 -8.05 -34.29
N LYS A 2 -10.42 -8.60 -33.90
CA LYS A 2 -9.07 -8.03 -34.20
C LYS A 2 -9.00 -6.51 -33.98
N GLU A 3 -9.59 -6.05 -32.88
CA GLU A 3 -9.65 -4.63 -32.54
C GLU A 3 -8.25 -4.15 -32.13
N LYS A 4 -7.96 -2.88 -32.42
CA LYS A 4 -6.75 -2.21 -31.94
C LYS A 4 -7.00 -1.77 -30.50
N ILE A 5 -6.25 -2.35 -29.56
CA ILE A 5 -6.46 -2.17 -28.12
C ILE A 5 -5.44 -1.16 -27.59
N PHE A 6 -5.89 -0.24 -26.75
CA PHE A 6 -5.01 0.58 -25.94
C PHE A 6 -5.14 0.19 -24.47
N VAL A 7 -4.01 -0.05 -23.80
CA VAL A 7 -3.98 -0.32 -22.36
C VAL A 7 -3.49 0.94 -21.64
N TYR A 8 -4.25 1.39 -20.66
CA TYR A 8 -3.84 2.47 -19.76
C TYR A 8 -3.76 1.93 -18.34
N GLY A 9 -2.75 2.34 -17.57
CA GLY A 9 -2.64 1.90 -16.18
C GLY A 9 -1.95 2.90 -15.29
N ASP A 10 -2.14 2.77 -13.98
CA ASP A 10 -1.43 3.59 -13.01
C ASP A 10 0.07 3.24 -12.97
N GLY A 11 0.90 4.25 -12.73
CA GLY A 11 2.35 4.17 -12.73
C GLY A 11 2.98 3.74 -11.40
N ASP A 12 2.20 3.28 -10.43
CA ASP A 12 2.76 2.67 -9.21
C ASP A 12 2.81 1.15 -9.28
N THR A 13 3.18 0.52 -8.16
CA THR A 13 3.41 -0.92 -8.16
C THR A 13 2.13 -1.71 -8.43
N ASP A 14 0.95 -1.25 -7.99
CA ASP A 14 -0.30 -1.97 -8.27
C ASP A 14 -0.62 -1.90 -9.77
N GLY A 15 -0.71 -0.69 -10.32
CA GLY A 15 -0.94 -0.47 -11.74
C GLY A 15 0.11 -1.10 -12.67
N VAL A 16 1.40 -1.07 -12.31
CA VAL A 16 2.46 -1.77 -13.07
C VAL A 16 2.26 -3.28 -13.05
N CYS A 17 1.93 -3.86 -11.89
CA CYS A 17 1.65 -5.30 -11.77
C CYS A 17 0.40 -5.68 -12.57
N ALA A 18 -0.65 -4.88 -12.48
CA ALA A 18 -1.90 -5.06 -13.21
C ALA A 18 -1.69 -4.99 -14.73
N ALA A 19 -0.91 -4.01 -15.19
CA ALA A 19 -0.53 -3.88 -16.59
C ALA A 19 0.29 -5.09 -17.04
N PHE A 20 1.31 -5.51 -16.30
CA PHE A 20 2.12 -6.68 -16.65
C PHE A 20 1.26 -7.94 -16.88
N LEU A 21 0.31 -8.22 -15.97
CA LEU A 21 -0.61 -9.35 -16.10
C LEU A 21 -1.48 -9.23 -17.36
N LEU A 22 -2.08 -8.07 -17.60
CA LEU A 22 -2.95 -7.85 -18.76
C LEU A 22 -2.16 -7.92 -20.07
N LEU A 23 -0.97 -7.33 -20.15
CA LEU A 23 -0.13 -7.36 -21.35
C LEU A 23 0.32 -8.80 -21.69
N ASN A 24 0.58 -9.64 -20.68
CA ASN A 24 0.86 -11.06 -20.92
C ASN A 24 -0.35 -11.79 -21.50
N LEU A 25 -1.55 -11.57 -20.95
CA LEU A 25 -2.79 -12.10 -21.53
C LEU A 25 -2.95 -11.68 -22.99
N LEU A 26 -2.83 -10.37 -23.28
CA LEU A 26 -3.01 -9.81 -24.62
C LEU A 26 -1.99 -10.37 -25.63
N LYS A 27 -0.75 -10.62 -25.20
CA LYS A 27 0.27 -11.30 -26.03
C LYS A 27 -0.13 -12.73 -26.36
N VAL A 28 -0.57 -13.50 -25.37
CA VAL A 28 -0.94 -14.91 -25.54
C VAL A 28 -2.13 -15.06 -26.48
N VAL A 29 -3.15 -14.19 -26.37
CA VAL A 29 -4.30 -14.20 -27.29
C VAL A 29 -3.97 -13.61 -28.68
N GLY A 30 -2.75 -13.13 -28.90
CA GLY A 30 -2.32 -12.55 -30.18
C GLY A 30 -3.00 -11.22 -30.52
N ALA A 31 -3.36 -10.42 -29.53
CA ALA A 31 -3.98 -9.11 -29.76
C ALA A 31 -2.96 -8.07 -30.21
N THR A 32 -3.38 -7.14 -31.07
CA THR A 32 -2.61 -5.94 -31.41
C THR A 32 -2.93 -4.85 -30.40
N PHE A 33 -1.94 -4.47 -29.59
CA PHE A 33 -2.13 -3.46 -28.56
C PHE A 33 -0.95 -2.50 -28.44
N SER A 34 -1.25 -1.31 -27.92
CA SER A 34 -0.28 -0.36 -27.36
C SER A 34 -0.63 -0.12 -25.90
N PHE A 35 0.31 0.41 -25.11
CA PHE A 35 0.06 0.72 -23.72
C PHE A 35 0.72 2.03 -23.29
N ARG A 36 0.24 2.60 -22.18
CA ARG A 36 0.85 3.73 -21.47
C ARG A 36 0.57 3.58 -19.97
N LEU A 37 1.57 3.87 -19.14
CA LEU A 37 1.41 4.01 -17.70
C LEU A 37 1.42 5.49 -17.30
N THR A 38 0.64 5.88 -16.29
CA THR A 38 0.50 7.29 -15.89
C THR A 38 1.83 7.90 -15.44
N HIS A 39 2.17 9.06 -15.98
CA HIS A 39 3.33 9.84 -15.52
C HIS A 39 2.91 10.79 -14.41
N ARG A 40 2.90 10.30 -13.15
CA ARG A 40 2.42 11.03 -11.94
C ARG A 40 3.07 12.40 -11.64
N LEU A 41 4.08 12.83 -12.40
CA LEU A 41 4.66 14.18 -12.32
C LEU A 41 3.83 15.21 -13.08
N ASP A 42 3.35 14.83 -14.27
CA ASP A 42 2.76 15.76 -15.25
C ASP A 42 1.26 15.48 -15.45
N GLU A 43 0.84 14.22 -15.27
CA GLU A 43 -0.53 13.77 -15.50
C GLU A 43 -1.31 13.63 -14.18
N ASP A 44 -2.63 13.77 -14.25
CA ASP A 44 -3.51 13.23 -13.22
C ASP A 44 -3.54 11.69 -13.33
N TYR A 45 -3.82 10.99 -12.23
CA TYR A 45 -3.77 9.51 -12.24
C TYR A 45 -4.99 8.90 -12.98
N GLU A 46 -6.03 9.70 -13.19
CA GLU A 46 -7.24 9.35 -13.95
C GLU A 46 -7.05 9.66 -15.45
N ILE A 47 -7.89 9.06 -16.28
CA ILE A 47 -7.87 9.22 -17.74
C ILE A 47 -8.36 10.61 -18.13
N GLU A 48 -7.57 11.31 -18.94
CA GLU A 48 -7.94 12.61 -19.51
C GLU A 48 -8.69 12.50 -20.84
N GLU A 49 -9.55 13.48 -21.15
CA GLU A 49 -10.26 13.57 -22.44
C GLU A 49 -9.30 13.71 -23.64
N THR A 50 -8.13 14.31 -23.42
CA THR A 50 -7.06 14.48 -24.40
C THR A 50 -6.57 13.12 -24.92
N LEU A 51 -6.32 12.17 -24.02
CA LEU A 51 -5.95 10.80 -24.39
C LEU A 51 -7.02 10.16 -25.29
N ILE A 52 -8.30 10.29 -24.92
CA ILE A 52 -9.39 9.71 -25.72
C ILE A 52 -9.43 10.28 -27.14
N GLN A 53 -9.14 11.58 -27.30
CA GLN A 53 -9.07 12.21 -28.62
C GLN A 53 -7.88 11.69 -29.44
N GLU A 54 -6.73 11.46 -28.81
CA GLU A 54 -5.56 10.81 -29.44
C GLU A 54 -5.92 9.41 -29.91
N LEU A 55 -6.53 8.60 -29.03
CA LEU A 55 -6.91 7.22 -29.34
C LEU A 55 -7.91 7.13 -30.51
N ALA A 56 -8.87 8.06 -30.57
CA ALA A 56 -9.83 8.14 -31.67
C ALA A 56 -9.14 8.45 -33.01
N LYS A 57 -8.19 9.39 -33.01
CA LYS A 57 -7.41 9.75 -34.21
C LYS A 57 -6.54 8.58 -34.69
N ASP A 58 -5.98 7.82 -33.76
CA ASP A 58 -5.09 6.68 -34.04
C ASP A 58 -5.85 5.37 -34.36
N GLY A 59 -7.18 5.42 -34.42
CA GLY A 59 -8.03 4.29 -34.80
C GLY A 59 -8.13 3.18 -33.75
N TYR A 60 -7.91 3.49 -32.47
CA TYR A 60 -8.21 2.54 -31.39
C TYR A 60 -9.72 2.44 -31.18
N SER A 61 -10.20 1.22 -30.98
CA SER A 61 -11.64 0.93 -30.80
C SER A 61 -11.98 0.38 -29.41
N LEU A 62 -10.94 0.00 -28.65
CA LEU A 62 -11.05 -0.50 -27.28
C LEU A 62 -9.93 0.08 -26.41
N LEU A 63 -10.33 0.68 -25.28
CA LEU A 63 -9.45 1.07 -24.18
C LEU A 63 -9.67 0.11 -23.01
N ILE A 64 -8.59 -0.48 -22.48
CA ILE A 64 -8.63 -1.25 -21.23
C ILE A 64 -7.81 -0.48 -20.19
N SER A 65 -8.46 -0.05 -19.11
CA SER A 65 -7.81 0.63 -18.01
C SER A 65 -7.58 -0.34 -16.85
N VAL A 66 -6.41 -0.30 -16.23
CA VAL A 66 -6.06 -1.11 -15.06
C VAL A 66 -5.65 -0.21 -13.90
N ASP A 67 -6.20 -0.46 -12.72
CA ASP A 67 -5.92 0.26 -11.48
C ASP A 67 -6.27 1.76 -11.50
N CYS A 68 -7.01 2.21 -12.50
CA CYS A 68 -7.54 3.56 -12.59
C CYS A 68 -8.73 3.63 -13.55
N GLY A 69 -9.42 4.77 -13.58
CA GLY A 69 -10.43 5.07 -14.58
C GLY A 69 -11.87 5.07 -14.06
N ILE A 70 -12.15 4.55 -12.85
CA ILE A 70 -13.53 4.51 -12.34
C ILE A 70 -14.12 5.91 -12.13
N SER A 71 -13.28 6.91 -11.86
CA SER A 71 -13.71 8.31 -11.67
C SER A 71 -13.48 9.20 -12.89
N SER A 72 -13.04 8.64 -14.02
CA SER A 72 -12.76 9.35 -15.27
C SER A 72 -14.02 9.73 -16.07
N TYR A 73 -15.07 10.23 -15.42
CA TYR A 73 -16.38 10.43 -16.05
C TYR A 73 -16.36 11.27 -17.34
N PRO A 74 -15.64 12.41 -17.41
CA PRO A 74 -15.57 13.20 -18.64
C PRO A 74 -14.91 12.43 -19.79
N ALA A 75 -13.81 11.73 -19.51
CA ALA A 75 -13.12 10.91 -20.50
C ALA A 75 -13.96 9.71 -20.96
N LEU A 76 -14.66 9.03 -20.04
CA LEU A 76 -15.56 7.93 -20.40
C LEU A 76 -16.71 8.41 -21.30
N LYS A 77 -17.32 9.55 -20.97
CA LYS A 77 -18.32 10.19 -21.84
C LYS A 77 -17.73 10.49 -23.21
N LYS A 78 -16.54 11.09 -23.27
CA LYS A 78 -15.86 11.38 -24.53
C LYS A 78 -15.57 10.11 -25.34
N ALA A 79 -15.19 9.02 -24.67
CA ALA A 79 -14.89 7.75 -25.31
C ALA A 79 -16.14 7.18 -25.99
N ARG A 80 -17.29 7.23 -25.31
CA ARG A 80 -18.60 6.90 -25.90
C ARG A 80 -18.91 7.77 -27.12
N ASP A 81 -18.74 9.08 -27.02
CA ASP A 81 -19.01 10.02 -28.12
C ASP A 81 -18.11 9.75 -29.34
N CYS A 82 -16.89 9.26 -29.12
CA CYS A 82 -15.94 8.85 -30.14
C CYS A 82 -16.10 7.38 -30.60
N GLY A 83 -17.06 6.62 -30.05
CA GLY A 83 -17.27 5.21 -30.37
C GLY A 83 -16.21 4.24 -29.82
N ILE A 84 -15.38 4.68 -28.88
CA ILE A 84 -14.35 3.88 -28.22
C ILE A 84 -14.97 3.17 -27.01
N ARG A 85 -15.05 1.84 -27.06
CA ARG A 85 -15.48 1.04 -25.90
C ARG A 85 -14.39 1.03 -24.85
N THR A 86 -14.79 0.98 -23.58
CA THR A 86 -13.81 0.88 -22.49
C THR A 86 -14.13 -0.29 -21.56
N ILE A 87 -13.08 -0.91 -21.04
CA ILE A 87 -13.13 -1.87 -19.93
C ILE A 87 -12.30 -1.27 -18.80
N ILE A 88 -12.93 -1.00 -17.66
CA ILE A 88 -12.28 -0.43 -16.48
C ILE A 88 -12.11 -1.53 -15.44
N LEU A 89 -10.87 -1.91 -15.16
CA LEU A 89 -10.47 -2.89 -14.15
C LEU A 89 -9.86 -2.12 -12.97
N ASP A 90 -10.68 -1.75 -11.99
CA ASP A 90 -10.30 -0.76 -10.97
C ASP A 90 -10.91 -1.11 -9.62
N HIS A 91 -10.22 -0.80 -8.53
CA HIS A 91 -10.63 -1.05 -7.14
C HIS A 91 -10.87 0.23 -6.33
N HIS A 92 -10.73 1.41 -6.94
CA HIS A 92 -11.01 2.68 -6.27
C HIS A 92 -12.51 2.90 -6.05
N ILE A 93 -12.85 3.79 -5.11
CA ILE A 93 -14.24 4.18 -4.86
C ILE A 93 -14.64 5.27 -5.85
N GLY A 94 -15.67 4.99 -6.66
CA GLY A 94 -16.25 5.94 -7.62
C GLY A 94 -17.75 6.14 -7.42
N GLU A 95 -18.29 7.22 -7.98
CA GLU A 95 -19.71 7.55 -8.01
C GLU A 95 -20.39 6.77 -9.15
N THR A 96 -20.83 5.56 -8.84
CA THR A 96 -21.36 4.60 -9.82
C THR A 96 -22.59 5.11 -10.59
N SER A 97 -23.34 6.07 -10.05
CA SER A 97 -24.49 6.70 -10.72
C SER A 97 -24.12 7.53 -11.94
N LYS A 98 -22.85 7.91 -12.10
CA LYS A 98 -22.33 8.66 -13.26
C LYS A 98 -21.79 7.76 -14.37
N LEU A 99 -21.72 6.45 -14.14
CA LEU A 99 -21.20 5.49 -15.10
C LEU A 99 -22.23 5.18 -16.19
N SER A 100 -21.74 4.92 -17.40
CA SER A 100 -22.57 4.71 -18.59
C SER A 100 -22.53 3.23 -19.00
N ASP A 101 -23.68 2.64 -19.28
CA ASP A 101 -23.82 1.23 -19.70
C ASP A 101 -23.15 0.89 -21.05
N PHE A 102 -22.64 1.89 -21.76
CA PHE A 102 -21.82 1.70 -22.97
C PHE A 102 -20.47 1.01 -22.67
N HIS A 103 -19.97 1.12 -21.45
CA HIS A 103 -18.67 0.59 -21.03
C HIS A 103 -18.82 -0.60 -20.10
N ILE A 104 -17.72 -1.32 -19.88
CA ILE A 104 -17.64 -2.42 -18.92
C ILE A 104 -16.83 -1.95 -17.71
N TYR A 105 -17.34 -2.23 -16.53
CA TYR A 105 -16.68 -1.90 -15.26
C TYR A 105 -16.56 -3.16 -14.42
N VAL A 106 -15.34 -3.48 -14.00
CA VAL A 106 -15.04 -4.55 -13.05
C VAL A 106 -14.44 -3.88 -11.82
N ASN A 107 -15.29 -3.65 -10.83
CA ASN A 107 -14.90 -3.00 -9.58
C ASN A 107 -15.68 -3.63 -8.40
N PRO A 108 -14.98 -4.13 -7.35
CA PRO A 108 -15.63 -4.77 -6.21
C PRO A 108 -16.68 -3.92 -5.51
N TRP A 109 -16.52 -2.59 -5.49
CA TRP A 109 -17.42 -1.64 -4.83
C TRP A 109 -18.77 -1.44 -5.55
N MET A 110 -18.91 -1.92 -6.79
CA MET A 110 -20.16 -1.80 -7.54
C MET A 110 -21.25 -2.76 -7.06
N LYS A 111 -20.90 -3.82 -6.33
CA LYS A 111 -21.88 -4.67 -5.64
C LYS A 111 -21.97 -4.28 -4.18
N LYS A 112 -23.20 -4.20 -3.66
CA LYS A 112 -23.46 -3.76 -2.28
C LYS A 112 -22.82 -4.64 -1.21
N LYS A 113 -22.66 -5.95 -1.45
CA LYS A 113 -22.01 -6.90 -0.54
C LYS A 113 -21.44 -8.08 -1.32
N TRP A 114 -20.22 -8.49 -1.00
CA TRP A 114 -19.69 -9.79 -1.38
C TRP A 114 -19.72 -10.74 -0.16
N PRO A 115 -20.20 -12.00 -0.30
CA PRO A 115 -20.32 -12.92 0.83
C PRO A 115 -19.02 -13.18 1.59
N ASP A 116 -17.86 -13.10 0.90
CA ASP A 116 -16.57 -13.60 1.39
C ASP A 116 -15.45 -12.55 1.48
N GLY A 117 -15.79 -11.25 1.48
CA GLY A 117 -14.80 -10.19 1.70
C GLY A 117 -13.89 -9.85 0.52
N THR A 118 -14.30 -10.16 -0.72
CA THR A 118 -13.61 -9.80 -1.98
C THR A 118 -13.71 -8.32 -2.34
N GLU A 119 -14.24 -7.47 -1.45
CA GLU A 119 -14.42 -6.02 -1.62
C GLU A 119 -13.10 -5.23 -1.72
N SER A 120 -11.96 -5.87 -1.45
CA SER A 120 -10.67 -5.22 -1.30
C SER A 120 -9.55 -5.78 -2.18
N LEU A 121 -9.87 -6.44 -3.30
CA LEU A 121 -8.85 -6.83 -4.27
C LEU A 121 -8.07 -5.60 -4.78
N SER A 122 -6.79 -5.80 -5.08
CA SER A 122 -5.96 -4.80 -5.74
C SER A 122 -6.27 -4.68 -7.23
N GLY A 123 -5.77 -3.66 -7.92
CA GLY A 123 -5.85 -3.55 -9.37
C GLY A 123 -5.32 -4.81 -10.07
N ALA A 124 -4.15 -5.30 -9.68
CA ALA A 124 -3.59 -6.55 -10.20
C ALA A 124 -4.42 -7.79 -9.79
N GLY A 125 -5.04 -7.79 -8.62
CA GLY A 125 -5.97 -8.82 -8.19
C GLY A 125 -7.24 -8.87 -9.05
N ILE A 126 -7.76 -7.72 -9.47
CA ILE A 126 -8.88 -7.63 -10.40
C ILE A 126 -8.46 -8.13 -11.78
N VAL A 127 -7.28 -7.74 -12.28
CA VAL A 127 -6.77 -8.24 -13.56
C VAL A 127 -6.54 -9.76 -13.50
N TYR A 128 -6.04 -10.28 -12.39
CA TYR A 128 -5.92 -11.72 -12.17
C TYR A 128 -7.28 -12.43 -12.30
N LYS A 129 -8.32 -11.94 -11.60
CA LYS A 129 -9.68 -12.48 -11.68
C LYS A 129 -10.27 -12.34 -13.08
N PHE A 130 -9.96 -11.24 -13.77
CA PHE A 130 -10.34 -11.04 -15.16
C PHE A 130 -9.70 -12.11 -16.07
N ILE A 131 -8.40 -12.41 -15.88
CA ILE A 131 -7.70 -13.49 -16.60
C ILE A 131 -8.34 -14.85 -16.28
N GLU A 132 -8.62 -15.17 -15.01
CA GLU A 132 -9.33 -16.41 -14.63
C GLU A 132 -10.69 -16.53 -15.34
N GLY A 133 -11.46 -15.43 -15.40
CA GLY A 133 -12.71 -15.38 -16.14
C GLY A 133 -12.54 -15.59 -17.65
N MET A 134 -11.47 -15.03 -18.23
CA MET A 134 -11.14 -15.23 -19.64
C MET A 134 -10.70 -16.67 -19.93
N GLU A 135 -9.95 -17.32 -19.04
CA GLU A 135 -9.57 -18.74 -19.16
C GLU A 135 -10.79 -19.66 -19.11
N PHE A 136 -11.81 -19.32 -18.31
CA PHE A 136 -13.07 -20.06 -18.29
C PHE A 136 -13.83 -19.94 -19.62
N LEU A 137 -13.84 -18.74 -20.22
CA LEU A 137 -14.51 -18.49 -21.50
C LEU A 137 -13.72 -19.01 -22.70
N LEU A 138 -12.40 -19.11 -22.59
CA LEU A 138 -11.48 -19.52 -23.65
C LEU A 138 -10.56 -20.63 -23.12
N PRO A 139 -11.02 -21.90 -23.10
CA PRO A 139 -10.30 -23.01 -22.44
C PRO A 139 -8.86 -23.22 -22.91
N GLY A 140 -8.53 -22.84 -24.15
CA GLY A 140 -7.17 -22.91 -24.69
C GLY A 140 -6.15 -22.01 -23.97
N LEU A 141 -6.60 -21.01 -23.20
CA LEU A 141 -5.70 -20.14 -22.40
C LEU A 141 -5.22 -20.81 -21.12
N LYS A 142 -5.94 -21.81 -20.62
CA LYS A 142 -5.60 -22.49 -19.36
C LYS A 142 -4.28 -23.24 -19.43
N GLU A 143 -3.92 -23.74 -20.62
CA GLU A 143 -2.67 -24.47 -20.87
C GLU A 143 -1.44 -23.58 -20.77
N GLU A 144 -1.60 -22.27 -21.05
CA GLU A 144 -0.53 -21.28 -21.02
C GLU A 144 -0.19 -20.80 -19.60
N ARG A 145 -0.99 -21.22 -18.59
CA ARG A 145 -0.80 -20.92 -17.16
C ARG A 145 -0.55 -19.44 -16.89
N ILE A 146 -1.29 -18.56 -17.58
CA ILE A 146 -1.12 -17.10 -17.51
C ILE A 146 -1.33 -16.59 -16.07
N HIS A 147 -2.22 -17.25 -15.32
CA HIS A 147 -2.48 -16.99 -13.91
C HIS A 147 -1.38 -17.48 -12.94
N ASP A 148 -0.31 -18.15 -13.39
CA ASP A 148 0.76 -18.64 -12.50
C ASP A 148 1.76 -17.53 -12.12
N LEU A 149 1.24 -16.35 -11.77
CA LEU A 149 1.97 -15.13 -11.41
C LEU A 149 1.45 -14.55 -10.09
N ILE A 150 1.08 -15.42 -9.15
CA ILE A 150 0.53 -15.04 -7.84
C ILE A 150 1.48 -14.14 -7.04
N GLU A 151 2.80 -14.29 -7.22
CA GLU A 151 3.78 -13.38 -6.61
C GLU A 151 3.63 -11.93 -7.09
N VAL A 152 3.19 -11.70 -8.34
CA VAL A 152 2.94 -10.36 -8.89
C VAL A 152 1.69 -9.75 -8.25
N VAL A 153 0.61 -10.53 -8.15
CA VAL A 153 -0.61 -10.11 -7.43
C VAL A 153 -0.29 -9.75 -5.98
N SER A 154 0.57 -10.53 -5.35
CA SER A 154 1.02 -10.28 -3.97
C SER A 154 1.78 -8.98 -3.83
N LEU A 155 2.70 -8.65 -4.75
CA LEU A 155 3.41 -7.36 -4.73
C LEU A 155 2.44 -6.18 -4.77
N SER A 156 1.41 -6.27 -5.61
CA SER A 156 0.36 -5.28 -5.74
C SER A 156 -0.46 -5.10 -4.44
N ILE A 157 -0.95 -6.20 -3.85
CA ILE A 157 -1.69 -6.16 -2.56
C ILE A 157 -0.84 -5.55 -1.43
N ILE A 158 0.45 -5.89 -1.38
CA ILE A 158 1.38 -5.38 -0.38
C ILE A 158 1.69 -3.90 -0.61
N ALA A 159 1.82 -3.48 -1.88
CA ALA A 159 2.06 -2.08 -2.24
C ALA A 159 0.92 -1.16 -1.76
N ASP A 160 -0.31 -1.61 -1.95
CA ASP A 160 -1.52 -0.86 -1.61
C ASP A 160 -1.98 -1.04 -0.16
N SER A 161 -1.24 -1.85 0.60
CA SER A 161 -1.51 -2.09 2.02
C SER A 161 -2.97 -2.51 2.26
N LEU A 162 -3.48 -3.39 1.39
CA LEU A 162 -4.86 -3.86 1.44
C LEU A 162 -5.06 -4.86 2.60
N PRO A 163 -6.30 -5.02 3.10
CA PRO A 163 -6.61 -6.00 4.13
C PRO A 163 -6.21 -7.43 3.71
N LEU A 164 -5.47 -8.12 4.57
CA LEU A 164 -5.04 -9.51 4.42
C LEU A 164 -6.10 -10.48 4.95
N THR A 165 -7.29 -10.39 4.36
CA THR A 165 -8.44 -11.26 4.60
C THR A 165 -8.89 -11.90 3.29
N GLY A 166 -9.68 -12.99 3.35
CA GLY A 166 -10.22 -13.66 2.16
C GLY A 166 -9.15 -13.98 1.11
N GLU A 167 -9.40 -13.63 -0.15
CA GLU A 167 -8.50 -13.90 -1.28
C GLU A 167 -7.16 -13.17 -1.16
N ASN A 168 -7.13 -11.91 -0.69
CA ASN A 168 -5.88 -11.16 -0.54
C ASN A 168 -4.89 -11.90 0.37
N ARG A 169 -5.40 -12.51 1.45
CA ARG A 169 -4.58 -13.32 2.36
C ARG A 169 -3.99 -14.52 1.65
N ILE A 170 -4.80 -15.21 0.84
CA ILE A 170 -4.37 -16.39 0.07
C ILE A 170 -3.28 -16.00 -0.92
N PHE A 171 -3.51 -14.94 -1.70
CA PHE A 171 -2.54 -14.43 -2.66
C PHE A 171 -1.23 -14.08 -1.97
N VAL A 172 -1.25 -13.22 -0.95
CA VAL A 172 -0.02 -12.79 -0.26
C VAL A 172 0.70 -13.97 0.40
N LYS A 173 -0.01 -14.88 1.06
CA LYS A 173 0.59 -16.07 1.68
C LYS A 173 1.30 -16.94 0.65
N GLU A 174 0.64 -17.23 -0.46
CA GLU A 174 1.20 -18.07 -1.51
C GLU A 174 2.28 -17.36 -2.31
N GLY A 175 2.13 -16.06 -2.56
CA GLY A 175 3.13 -15.25 -3.24
C GLY A 175 4.40 -15.11 -2.42
N LEU A 176 4.33 -14.87 -1.10
CA LEU A 176 5.51 -14.87 -0.24
C LEU A 176 6.27 -16.21 -0.29
N ARG A 177 5.54 -17.32 -0.39
CA ARG A 177 6.13 -18.66 -0.52
C ARG A 177 6.78 -18.90 -1.89
N ARG A 178 6.18 -18.40 -2.97
CA ARG A 178 6.64 -18.60 -4.36
C ARG A 178 7.71 -17.62 -4.81
N MET A 179 7.68 -16.40 -4.29
CA MET A 179 8.52 -15.28 -4.71
C MET A 179 10.04 -15.58 -4.68
N PRO A 180 10.61 -16.34 -3.71
CA PRO A 180 12.01 -16.78 -3.76
C PRO A 180 12.36 -17.63 -4.98
N PHE A 181 11.37 -18.24 -5.62
CA PHE A 181 11.50 -19.17 -6.75
C PHE A 181 10.81 -18.63 -8.01
N THR A 182 10.54 -17.32 -8.09
CA THR A 182 9.86 -16.72 -9.24
C THR A 182 10.65 -16.95 -10.53
N LYS A 183 9.93 -17.17 -11.62
CA LYS A 183 10.51 -17.31 -12.97
C LYS A 183 10.73 -15.96 -13.65
N ILE A 184 10.23 -14.87 -13.05
CA ILE A 184 10.45 -13.52 -13.54
C ILE A 184 11.89 -13.13 -13.20
N LYS A 185 12.78 -13.21 -14.19
CA LYS A 185 14.22 -13.00 -14.00
C LYS A 185 14.55 -11.67 -13.30
N GLY A 186 13.89 -10.58 -13.69
CA GLY A 186 14.15 -9.27 -13.07
C GLY A 186 13.73 -9.21 -11.61
N LEU A 187 12.58 -9.81 -11.26
CA LEU A 187 12.12 -9.90 -9.87
C LEU A 187 13.05 -10.80 -9.04
N ALA A 188 13.46 -11.96 -9.58
CA ALA A 188 14.41 -12.85 -8.92
C ALA A 188 15.74 -12.13 -8.61
N PHE A 189 16.30 -11.42 -9.59
CA PHE A 189 17.52 -10.63 -9.42
C PHE A 189 17.34 -9.52 -8.36
N LEU A 190 16.21 -8.82 -8.36
CA LEU A 190 15.91 -7.78 -7.36
C LEU A 190 15.87 -8.37 -5.94
N ILE A 191 15.22 -9.52 -5.75
CA ILE A 191 15.10 -10.20 -4.46
C ILE A 191 16.48 -10.66 -3.96
N GLU A 192 17.26 -11.31 -4.82
CA GLU A 192 18.62 -11.77 -4.50
C GLU A 192 19.50 -10.60 -4.07
N LYS A 193 19.45 -9.48 -4.81
CA LYS A 193 20.21 -8.27 -4.50
C LYS A 193 19.83 -7.65 -3.15
N GLN A 194 18.59 -7.82 -2.70
CA GLN A 194 18.16 -7.34 -1.38
C GLN A 194 18.66 -8.19 -0.22
N SER A 195 19.17 -9.41 -0.49
CA SER A 195 19.73 -10.34 0.51
C SER A 195 18.76 -10.58 1.66
N LEU A 196 17.49 -10.85 1.32
CA LEU A 196 16.42 -11.11 2.28
C LEU A 196 16.57 -12.51 2.89
N ASN A 197 16.23 -12.65 4.17
CA ASN A 197 16.23 -13.95 4.83
C ASN A 197 14.95 -14.73 4.45
N LEU A 198 15.05 -16.06 4.39
CA LEU A 198 13.91 -16.94 4.19
C LEU A 198 13.40 -17.51 5.52
N PRO A 199 12.08 -17.75 5.66
CA PRO A 199 11.02 -17.41 4.69
C PRO A 199 10.81 -15.88 4.59
N LEU A 200 10.27 -15.42 3.45
CA LEU A 200 9.96 -14.00 3.26
C LEU A 200 8.70 -13.64 4.06
N HIS A 201 8.74 -12.54 4.80
CA HIS A 201 7.58 -11.98 5.49
C HIS A 201 7.09 -10.70 4.81
N LEU A 202 5.85 -10.30 5.12
CA LEU A 202 5.23 -9.08 4.61
C LEU A 202 6.12 -7.84 4.76
N LYS A 203 6.81 -7.75 5.90
CA LYS A 203 7.70 -6.62 6.23
C LYS A 203 8.90 -6.54 5.28
N ASP A 204 9.45 -7.69 4.87
CA ASP A 204 10.61 -7.72 3.98
C ASP A 204 10.23 -7.14 2.62
N ILE A 205 9.09 -7.58 2.07
CA ILE A 205 8.59 -7.09 0.78
C ILE A 205 8.22 -5.61 0.86
N SER A 206 7.39 -5.22 1.83
CA SER A 206 6.90 -3.84 1.97
C SER A 206 8.01 -2.82 2.23
N MET A 207 9.12 -3.22 2.87
CA MET A 207 10.22 -2.31 3.21
C MET A 207 11.40 -2.35 2.24
N ARG A 208 11.63 -3.46 1.53
CA ARG A 208 12.83 -3.65 0.70
C ARG A 208 12.54 -3.76 -0.79
N ILE A 209 11.37 -4.28 -1.17
CA ILE A 209 11.02 -4.53 -2.57
C ILE A 209 10.05 -3.45 -3.10
N ILE A 210 8.93 -3.23 -2.40
CA ILE A 210 7.91 -2.25 -2.80
C ILE A 210 8.46 -0.83 -2.98
N PRO A 211 9.37 -0.30 -2.13
CA PRO A 211 9.91 1.04 -2.34
C PRO A 211 10.72 1.16 -3.64
N LEU A 212 11.45 0.11 -4.02
CA LEU A 212 12.22 0.07 -5.27
C LEU A 212 11.29 0.01 -6.48
N LEU A 213 10.23 -0.81 -6.45
CA LEU A 213 9.22 -0.88 -7.51
C LEU A 213 8.46 0.43 -7.70
N ASN A 214 8.15 1.12 -6.60
CA ASN A 214 7.46 2.41 -6.66
C ASN A 214 8.37 3.59 -7.02
N ALA A 215 9.69 3.46 -6.89
CA ALA A 215 10.59 4.58 -7.09
C ALA A 215 10.48 5.14 -8.53
N PRO A 216 10.53 4.34 -9.61
CA PRO A 216 10.44 4.87 -10.97
C PRO A 216 9.18 5.68 -11.26
N GLY A 217 8.00 5.20 -10.85
CA GLY A 217 6.74 5.94 -11.01
C GLY A 217 6.76 7.31 -10.32
N ARG A 218 7.44 7.44 -9.17
CA ARG A 218 7.60 8.74 -8.47
C ARG A 218 8.47 9.73 -9.24
N PHE A 219 9.34 9.25 -10.11
CA PHE A 219 10.18 10.06 -10.99
C PHE A 219 9.65 10.11 -12.43
N GLY A 220 8.37 9.75 -12.65
CA GLY A 220 7.75 9.81 -13.97
C GLY A 220 8.32 8.80 -14.96
N LYS A 221 8.86 7.67 -14.49
CA LYS A 221 9.37 6.58 -15.33
C LYS A 221 8.80 5.22 -14.94
N PRO A 222 7.47 5.05 -14.85
CA PRO A 222 6.86 3.79 -14.42
C PRO A 222 7.28 2.59 -15.31
N ASP A 223 7.58 2.83 -16.58
CA ASP A 223 8.04 1.79 -17.52
C ASP A 223 9.32 1.07 -17.07
N VAL A 224 10.18 1.71 -16.26
CA VAL A 224 11.38 1.05 -15.71
C VAL A 224 10.98 -0.13 -14.82
N ALA A 225 9.94 0.04 -14.00
CA ALA A 225 9.42 -1.04 -13.15
C ALA A 225 8.74 -2.13 -13.99
N LEU A 226 7.97 -1.75 -15.03
CA LEU A 226 7.36 -2.72 -15.95
C LEU A 226 8.42 -3.54 -16.70
N ASN A 227 9.49 -2.88 -17.17
CA ASN A 227 10.59 -3.52 -17.87
C ASN A 227 11.33 -4.53 -16.98
N LEU A 228 11.39 -4.32 -15.66
CA LEU A 228 11.92 -5.33 -14.74
C LEU A 228 11.16 -6.66 -14.85
N PHE A 229 9.83 -6.61 -14.99
CA PHE A 229 9.01 -7.83 -15.11
C PHE A 229 9.11 -8.47 -16.51
N MET A 230 9.40 -7.69 -17.55
CA MET A 230 9.40 -8.15 -18.94
C MET A 230 10.77 -8.56 -19.49
N GLU A 231 11.86 -7.99 -18.97
CA GLU A 231 13.21 -8.19 -19.50
C GLU A 231 13.74 -9.62 -19.24
N LYS A 232 14.52 -10.14 -20.20
CA LYS A 232 15.09 -11.49 -20.18
C LYS A 232 16.63 -11.51 -20.22
N ASP A 233 17.28 -10.44 -20.65
CA ASP A 233 18.75 -10.31 -20.66
C ASP A 233 19.26 -9.75 -19.33
N ASP A 234 20.09 -10.55 -18.66
CA ASP A 234 20.58 -10.30 -17.30
C ASP A 234 21.38 -8.99 -17.19
N ARG A 235 22.02 -8.52 -18.28
CA ARG A 235 22.76 -7.25 -18.28
C ARG A 235 21.80 -6.05 -18.23
N TYR A 236 20.67 -6.13 -18.94
CA TYR A 236 19.66 -5.08 -18.90
C TYR A 236 18.89 -5.10 -17.57
N ILE A 237 18.58 -6.28 -17.03
CA ILE A 237 18.00 -6.43 -15.69
C ILE A 237 18.86 -5.73 -14.64
N LYS A 238 20.18 -5.98 -14.66
CA LYS A 238 21.11 -5.33 -13.73
C LYS A 238 21.04 -3.79 -13.81
N ARG A 239 21.03 -3.23 -15.02
CA ARG A 239 20.92 -1.78 -15.25
C ARG A 239 19.60 -1.22 -14.75
N ILE A 240 18.49 -1.91 -15.02
CA ILE A 240 17.15 -1.53 -14.54
C ILE A 240 17.15 -1.44 -13.00
N VAL A 241 17.65 -2.48 -12.32
CA VAL A 241 17.70 -2.49 -10.85
C VAL A 241 18.62 -1.41 -10.29
N GLU A 242 19.77 -1.14 -10.92
CA GLU A 242 20.66 -0.04 -10.52
C GLU A 242 19.98 1.35 -10.67
N GLU A 243 19.22 1.56 -11.75
CA GLU A 243 18.43 2.78 -11.95
C GLU A 243 17.35 2.92 -10.87
N MET A 244 16.61 1.85 -10.57
CA MET A 244 15.59 1.83 -9.52
C MET A 244 16.17 2.17 -8.14
N GLU A 245 17.30 1.58 -7.78
CA GLU A 245 17.98 1.89 -6.51
C GLU A 245 18.49 3.33 -6.46
N GLN A 246 18.97 3.88 -7.58
CA GLN A 246 19.39 5.27 -7.63
C GLN A 246 18.20 6.21 -7.39
N MET A 247 17.05 5.93 -8.00
CA MET A 247 15.81 6.66 -7.79
C MET A 247 15.34 6.56 -6.34
N ASP A 248 15.34 5.36 -5.76
CA ASP A 248 14.93 5.16 -4.37
C ASP A 248 15.88 5.86 -3.38
N ARG A 249 17.20 5.86 -3.62
CA ARG A 249 18.16 6.66 -2.83
C ARG A 249 17.85 8.15 -2.91
N LYS A 250 17.60 8.69 -4.11
CA LYS A 250 17.20 10.10 -4.29
C LYS A 250 15.90 10.41 -3.53
N ARG A 251 14.92 9.52 -3.63
CA ARG A 251 13.64 9.61 -2.91
C ARG A 251 13.85 9.70 -1.40
N TYR A 252 14.66 8.81 -0.81
CA TYR A 252 14.99 8.84 0.61
C TYR A 252 15.64 10.16 1.03
N GLN A 253 16.61 10.66 0.26
CA GLN A 253 17.27 11.93 0.53
C GLN A 253 16.29 13.12 0.48
N MET A 254 15.38 13.14 -0.49
CA MET A 254 14.34 14.17 -0.59
C MET A 254 13.41 14.17 0.62
N VAL A 255 12.93 12.99 1.04
CA VAL A 255 12.08 12.86 2.25
C VAL A 255 12.83 13.30 3.50
N ALA A 256 14.09 12.89 3.68
CA ALA A 256 14.89 13.28 4.84
C ALA A 256 15.06 14.81 4.91
N LYS A 257 15.38 15.46 3.79
CA LYS A 257 15.48 16.92 3.70
C LYS A 257 14.14 17.61 3.97
N ALA A 258 13.04 17.06 3.47
CA ALA A 258 11.71 17.59 3.73
C ALA A 258 11.36 17.53 5.23
N MET A 259 11.60 16.39 5.87
CA MET A 259 11.33 16.22 7.30
C MET A 259 12.17 17.15 8.19
N ASP A 260 13.46 17.33 7.89
CA ASP A 260 14.33 18.24 8.65
C ASP A 260 13.85 19.70 8.58
N LYS A 261 13.39 20.15 7.41
CA LYS A 261 12.81 21.49 7.25
C LYS A 261 11.50 21.65 8.03
N ILE A 262 10.61 20.67 7.94
CA ILE A 262 9.31 20.70 8.62
C ILE A 262 9.50 20.78 10.14
N LYS A 263 10.44 19.97 10.69
CA LYS A 263 10.80 20.00 12.12
C LYS A 263 11.29 21.35 12.63
N LYS A 264 11.82 22.21 11.76
CA LYS A 264 12.41 23.49 12.11
C LYS A 264 11.45 24.68 12.01
N GLY A 265 10.17 24.52 11.62
CA GLY A 265 9.27 25.68 11.57
C GLY A 265 7.84 25.58 11.04
N GLU A 266 7.28 24.39 10.72
CA GLU A 266 5.95 24.33 10.04
C GLU A 266 4.99 23.24 10.59
N LEU A 267 5.23 22.72 11.78
CA LEU A 267 4.51 21.52 12.24
C LEU A 267 3.15 21.75 12.88
N GLU A 268 2.79 22.96 13.30
CA GLU A 268 1.75 23.13 14.33
C GLU A 268 0.35 22.72 13.87
N SER A 269 -0.06 23.00 12.62
CA SER A 269 -1.42 22.71 12.14
C SER A 269 -1.59 21.41 11.36
N GLY A 270 -0.51 20.68 11.04
CA GLY A 270 -0.60 19.50 10.15
C GLY A 270 -0.85 19.85 8.66
N PHE A 271 -0.77 21.13 8.31
CA PHE A 271 -0.93 21.64 6.95
C PHE A 271 0.40 22.16 6.42
N VAL A 272 1.06 21.38 5.55
CA VAL A 272 2.41 21.65 5.05
C VAL A 272 2.37 21.92 3.55
N ILE A 273 2.89 23.06 3.11
CA ILE A 273 3.06 23.38 1.68
C ILE A 273 4.51 23.74 1.42
N SER A 274 5.14 23.08 0.45
CA SER A 274 6.49 23.47 0.03
C SER A 274 6.67 23.36 -1.47
N LYS A 275 7.28 24.40 -2.07
CA LYS A 275 7.77 24.37 -3.45
C LYS A 275 8.95 23.42 -3.66
N ASN A 276 9.57 22.96 -2.57
CA ASN A 276 10.68 22.00 -2.63
C ASN A 276 10.20 20.53 -2.68
N PHE A 277 8.89 20.29 -2.61
CA PHE A 277 8.33 18.96 -2.76
C PHE A 277 8.06 18.67 -4.24
N SER A 278 7.79 17.41 -4.54
CA SER A 278 7.12 17.04 -5.78
C SER A 278 5.77 16.41 -5.45
N PRO A 279 4.76 16.51 -6.34
CA PRO A 279 3.44 15.90 -6.12
C PRO A 279 3.53 14.42 -5.74
N SER A 280 4.40 13.67 -6.42
CA SER A 280 4.64 12.24 -6.18
C SER A 280 5.26 11.91 -4.81
N MET A 281 5.80 12.92 -4.12
CA MET A 281 6.46 12.78 -2.82
C MET A 281 5.60 13.21 -1.63
N CYS A 282 4.59 14.04 -1.85
CA CYS A 282 3.67 14.52 -0.82
C CYS A 282 3.09 13.38 0.01
N GLY A 283 2.69 12.27 -0.63
CA GLY A 283 2.11 11.11 0.07
C GLY A 283 3.07 10.42 1.05
N ILE A 284 4.37 10.30 0.73
CA ILE A 284 5.34 9.70 1.66
C ILE A 284 5.60 10.63 2.83
N ILE A 285 5.77 11.92 2.56
CA ILE A 285 6.01 12.93 3.59
C ILE A 285 4.82 12.94 4.56
N ALA A 286 3.60 13.03 4.03
CA ALA A 286 2.38 12.97 4.83
C ALA A 286 2.29 11.68 5.67
N SER A 287 2.55 10.52 5.06
CA SER A 287 2.51 9.23 5.78
C SER A 287 3.55 9.13 6.90
N ARG A 288 4.73 9.73 6.71
CA ARG A 288 5.78 9.78 7.72
C ARG A 288 5.40 10.71 8.87
N LEU A 289 4.84 11.87 8.57
CA LEU A 289 4.35 12.82 9.57
C LEU A 289 3.19 12.23 10.39
N VAL A 290 2.21 11.58 9.75
CA VAL A 290 1.13 10.86 10.44
C VAL A 290 1.69 9.80 11.40
N ARG A 291 2.72 9.07 10.99
CA ARG A 291 3.33 8.03 11.83
C ARG A 291 4.01 8.60 13.07
N GLU A 292 4.67 9.74 12.93
CA GLU A 292 5.43 10.42 13.97
C GLU A 292 4.52 11.18 14.95
N TYR A 293 3.55 11.94 14.43
CA TYR A 293 2.70 12.83 15.23
C TYR A 293 1.29 12.28 15.52
N LYS A 294 0.94 11.10 14.99
CA LYS A 294 -0.33 10.39 15.23
C LYS A 294 -1.60 11.22 14.95
N ARG A 295 -1.52 12.16 14.00
CA ARG A 295 -2.64 13.00 13.56
C ARG A 295 -2.63 13.20 12.05
N PRO A 296 -3.73 13.67 11.43
CA PRO A 296 -3.81 13.91 9.99
C PRO A 296 -2.82 14.98 9.49
N PHE A 297 -2.32 14.79 8.27
CA PHE A 297 -1.48 15.76 7.58
C PHE A 297 -1.93 15.96 6.14
N LEU A 298 -2.01 17.22 5.73
CA LEU A 298 -2.08 17.66 4.35
C LEU A 298 -0.70 18.14 3.92
N VAL A 299 -0.16 17.54 2.86
CA VAL A 299 1.13 17.92 2.28
C VAL A 299 0.92 18.31 0.83
N GLY A 300 1.20 19.57 0.48
CA GLY A 300 0.98 20.13 -0.84
C GLY A 300 2.25 20.65 -1.51
N CYS A 301 2.28 20.56 -2.83
CA CYS A 301 3.30 21.11 -3.71
C CYS A 301 2.63 22.12 -4.67
N PRO A 302 2.97 23.42 -4.59
CA PRO A 302 2.51 24.40 -5.56
C PRO A 302 3.10 24.09 -6.95
N SER A 303 2.27 24.11 -8.00
CA SER A 303 2.70 23.99 -9.39
C SER A 303 1.83 24.89 -10.27
N ASN A 304 2.44 25.84 -10.98
CA ASN A 304 1.76 26.87 -11.78
C ASN A 304 0.68 27.59 -10.96
N ASN A 305 -0.59 27.51 -11.38
CA ASN A 305 -1.75 28.09 -10.70
C ASN A 305 -2.45 27.13 -9.73
N PHE A 306 -1.94 25.92 -9.58
CA PHE A 306 -2.56 24.87 -8.77
C PHE A 306 -1.70 24.49 -7.56
N LEU A 307 -2.33 23.86 -6.58
CA LEU A 307 -1.72 23.13 -5.50
C LEU A 307 -2.13 21.67 -5.68
N LYS A 308 -1.14 20.78 -5.82
CA LYS A 308 -1.36 19.33 -5.90
C LYS A 308 -0.68 18.68 -4.70
N GLY A 309 -1.33 17.69 -4.10
CA GLY A 309 -0.79 17.11 -2.88
C GLY A 309 -1.49 15.84 -2.42
N SER A 310 -1.15 15.46 -1.19
CA SER A 310 -1.68 14.27 -0.55
C SER A 310 -2.09 14.57 0.88
N ILE A 311 -3.20 13.98 1.28
CA ILE A 311 -3.70 13.97 2.64
C ILE A 311 -3.58 12.55 3.17
N ARG A 312 -3.06 12.41 4.39
CA ARG A 312 -2.92 11.14 5.09
C ARG A 312 -3.44 11.30 6.51
N ALA A 313 -4.03 10.25 7.04
CA ALA A 313 -4.52 10.23 8.41
C ALA A 313 -4.24 8.88 9.09
N PRO A 314 -4.29 8.84 10.43
CA PRO A 314 -4.37 7.59 11.17
C PRO A 314 -5.51 6.69 10.67
N GLU A 315 -5.37 5.37 10.77
CA GLU A 315 -6.33 4.39 10.20
C GLU A 315 -7.77 4.55 10.75
N ASN A 316 -7.89 5.07 11.97
CA ASN A 316 -9.11 5.36 12.71
C ASN A 316 -9.72 6.74 12.37
N CYS A 317 -9.30 7.36 11.26
CA CYS A 317 -9.86 8.59 10.75
C CYS A 317 -10.43 8.37 9.34
N ASN A 318 -11.68 8.76 9.12
CA ASN A 318 -12.33 8.67 7.81
C ASN A 318 -12.16 9.99 7.05
N LEU A 319 -11.12 10.10 6.22
CA LEU A 319 -10.85 11.29 5.42
C LEU A 319 -11.97 11.59 4.42
N TYR A 320 -12.58 10.56 3.80
CA TYR A 320 -13.55 10.74 2.74
C TYR A 320 -14.77 11.54 3.21
N GLU A 321 -15.37 11.15 4.34
CA GLU A 321 -16.51 11.87 4.90
C GLU A 321 -16.09 13.22 5.48
N THR A 322 -14.97 13.26 6.19
CA THR A 322 -14.47 14.44 6.89
C THR A 322 -14.12 15.59 5.95
N LEU A 323 -13.59 15.28 4.76
CA LEU A 323 -13.13 16.28 3.79
C LEU A 323 -14.15 16.60 2.70
N LYS A 324 -15.32 15.94 2.68
CA LYS A 324 -16.40 16.18 1.73
C LYS A 324 -16.78 17.67 1.57
N PRO A 325 -16.81 18.51 2.63
CA PRO A 325 -17.07 19.95 2.49
C PRO A 325 -16.06 20.71 1.62
N LEU A 326 -14.84 20.19 1.43
CA LEU A 326 -13.80 20.79 0.61
C LEU A 326 -13.99 20.56 -0.89
N ASN A 327 -14.87 19.65 -1.32
CA ASN A 327 -15.05 19.31 -2.74
C ASN A 327 -15.33 20.55 -3.62
N LYS A 328 -16.05 21.56 -3.11
CA LYS A 328 -16.33 22.82 -3.84
C LYS A 328 -15.10 23.70 -4.09
N TYR A 329 -13.98 23.43 -3.42
CA TYR A 329 -12.71 24.16 -3.54
C TYR A 329 -11.64 23.34 -4.26
N MET A 330 -11.93 22.09 -4.62
CA MET A 330 -10.98 21.15 -5.19
C MET A 330 -11.38 20.85 -6.64
N ASP A 331 -10.41 20.90 -7.55
CA ASP A 331 -10.58 20.41 -8.92
C ASP A 331 -10.65 18.88 -8.94
N SER A 332 -9.90 18.24 -8.02
CA SER A 332 -10.03 16.82 -7.72
C SER A 332 -9.72 16.55 -6.24
N LEU A 333 -10.50 15.65 -5.64
CA LEU A 333 -10.29 15.14 -4.27
C LEU A 333 -10.80 13.69 -4.23
N GLY A 334 -9.90 12.72 -4.06
CA GLY A 334 -10.25 11.30 -4.16
C GLY A 334 -9.20 10.37 -3.53
N GLY A 335 -9.57 9.11 -3.31
CA GLY A 335 -8.71 8.08 -2.71
C GLY A 335 -9.47 7.17 -1.73
N HIS A 336 -8.76 6.67 -0.72
CA HIS A 336 -9.29 5.77 0.31
C HIS A 336 -9.44 6.47 1.67
N ARG A 337 -10.11 5.80 2.63
CA ARG A 337 -10.39 6.31 3.99
C ARG A 337 -9.20 6.97 4.70
N GLY A 338 -7.99 6.42 4.59
CA GLY A 338 -6.79 6.94 5.26
C GLY A 338 -5.85 7.75 4.35
N ALA A 339 -6.19 7.89 3.07
CA ALA A 339 -5.28 8.38 2.04
C ALA A 339 -6.03 9.03 0.88
N MET A 340 -5.93 10.35 0.73
CA MET A 340 -6.52 11.07 -0.40
C MET A 340 -5.48 11.88 -1.17
N GLY A 341 -5.64 11.97 -2.49
CA GLY A 341 -4.97 12.95 -3.36
C GLY A 341 -5.88 14.14 -3.59
N PHE A 342 -5.29 15.33 -3.77
CA PHE A 342 -6.06 16.53 -4.08
C PHE A 342 -5.35 17.46 -5.07
N LYS A 343 -6.14 18.23 -5.80
CA LYS A 343 -5.72 19.33 -6.68
C LYS A 343 -6.69 20.50 -6.51
N CYS A 344 -6.19 21.72 -6.35
CA CYS A 344 -7.01 22.93 -6.31
C CYS A 344 -6.29 24.14 -6.88
N ASP A 345 -7.04 25.13 -7.37
CA ASP A 345 -6.52 26.46 -7.66
C ASP A 345 -5.92 27.10 -6.40
N GLN A 346 -4.74 27.72 -6.52
CA GLN A 346 -4.03 28.35 -5.40
C GLN A 346 -4.86 29.42 -4.69
N LYS A 347 -5.83 30.06 -5.36
CA LYS A 347 -6.74 31.04 -4.73
C LYS A 347 -7.58 30.44 -3.60
N TYR A 348 -7.80 29.13 -3.58
CA TYR A 348 -8.56 28.45 -2.54
C TYR A 348 -7.74 28.02 -1.33
N ILE A 349 -6.40 28.12 -1.36
CA ILE A 349 -5.52 27.73 -0.25
C ILE A 349 -5.93 28.36 1.09
N PRO A 350 -6.26 29.67 1.18
CA PRO A 350 -6.68 30.27 2.45
C PRO A 350 -7.97 29.64 3.01
N LYS A 351 -8.92 29.27 2.15
CA LYS A 351 -10.17 28.62 2.56
C LYS A 351 -9.93 27.19 3.05
N ILE A 352 -9.08 26.44 2.35
CA ILE A 352 -8.74 25.07 2.74
C ILE A 352 -7.96 25.07 4.06
N ARG A 353 -6.99 25.98 4.24
CA ARG A 353 -6.24 26.15 5.49
C ARG A 353 -7.16 26.48 6.67
N SER A 354 -8.06 27.45 6.48
CA SER A 354 -9.02 27.85 7.53
C SER A 354 -9.97 26.70 7.92
N PHE A 355 -10.42 25.90 6.95
CA PHE A 355 -11.18 24.69 7.25
C PHE A 355 -10.33 23.66 8.01
N TRP A 356 -9.09 23.42 7.55
CA TRP A 356 -8.17 22.46 8.17
C TRP A 356 -7.81 22.82 9.62
N GLU A 357 -7.74 24.11 9.95
CA GLU A 357 -7.42 24.59 11.29
C GLU A 357 -8.65 24.56 12.23
N THR A 358 -9.87 24.56 11.68
CA THR A 358 -11.11 24.51 12.46
C THR A 358 -11.76 23.13 12.49
N ILE A 359 -11.25 22.18 11.70
CA ILE A 359 -11.80 20.84 11.62
C ILE A 359 -11.56 20.07 12.92
N GLU A 360 -12.62 19.49 13.46
CA GLU A 360 -12.51 18.52 14.54
C GLU A 360 -12.20 17.16 13.94
N TRP A 361 -10.96 16.71 14.12
CA TRP A 361 -10.55 15.38 13.72
C TRP A 361 -11.14 14.35 14.67
N ASN A 362 -12.19 13.67 14.23
CA ASN A 362 -12.68 12.47 14.93
C ASN A 362 -11.70 11.31 14.68
N ILE A 363 -10.69 11.24 15.54
CA ILE A 363 -9.74 10.14 15.61
C ILE A 363 -10.28 9.23 16.71
N GLU A 364 -11.02 8.20 16.33
CA GLU A 364 -11.63 7.28 17.31
C GLU A 364 -10.53 6.66 18.18
N ASN A 365 -10.57 6.87 19.50
CA ASN A 365 -9.64 6.20 20.40
C ASN A 365 -9.83 4.69 20.28
N LYS A 366 -8.94 4.02 19.56
CA LYS A 366 -9.01 2.58 19.39
C LYS A 366 -8.50 1.96 20.68
N GLU A 367 -9.41 1.42 21.47
CA GLU A 367 -9.01 0.57 22.59
C GLU A 367 -8.14 -0.57 22.06
N THR A 368 -7.03 -0.84 22.73
CA THR A 368 -6.22 -2.02 22.42
C THR A 368 -6.98 -3.23 22.93
N HIS A 369 -7.67 -3.91 22.03
CA HIS A 369 -8.30 -5.19 22.33
C HIS A 369 -7.24 -6.29 22.47
N TYR A 370 -7.57 -7.31 23.24
CA TYR A 370 -6.83 -8.56 23.32
C TYR A 370 -7.72 -9.70 22.84
N ASP A 371 -7.12 -10.70 22.21
CA ASP A 371 -7.83 -11.84 21.62
C ASP A 371 -8.24 -12.85 22.70
N CYS A 372 -7.36 -13.11 23.67
CA CYS A 372 -7.69 -13.90 24.85
C CYS A 372 -6.74 -13.63 26.04
N ILE A 373 -7.12 -14.16 27.20
CA ILE A 373 -6.25 -14.20 28.39
C ILE A 373 -5.32 -15.40 28.23
N LEU A 374 -4.00 -15.17 28.25
CA LEU A 374 -2.99 -16.20 28.12
C LEU A 374 -1.81 -15.90 29.03
N ASP A 375 -1.58 -16.77 30.02
CA ASP A 375 -0.43 -16.64 30.93
C ASP A 375 0.86 -16.94 30.17
N ILE A 376 1.88 -16.09 30.35
CA ILE A 376 3.20 -16.25 29.69
C ILE A 376 3.95 -17.53 30.11
N ARG A 377 3.47 -18.26 31.12
CA ARG A 377 4.00 -19.57 31.53
C ARG A 377 3.43 -20.72 30.71
N ASP A 378 2.28 -20.53 30.08
CA ASP A 378 1.59 -21.55 29.28
C ASP A 378 2.09 -21.57 27.82
N ILE A 379 3.00 -20.66 27.46
CA ILE A 379 3.57 -20.54 26.11
C ILE A 379 4.95 -21.19 26.03
N THR A 380 5.17 -21.95 24.96
CA THR A 380 6.49 -22.52 24.61
C THR A 380 6.97 -21.94 23.28
N PRO A 381 8.30 -21.92 23.00
CA PRO A 381 8.80 -21.45 21.72
C PRO A 381 8.18 -22.19 20.52
N ALA A 382 8.02 -23.52 20.61
CA ALA A 382 7.43 -24.32 19.55
C ALA A 382 5.97 -23.93 19.27
N MET A 383 5.16 -23.73 20.32
CA MET A 383 3.77 -23.29 20.16
C MET A 383 3.69 -21.92 19.52
N ILE A 384 4.57 -20.99 19.90
CA ILE A 384 4.61 -19.64 19.29
C ILE A 384 4.96 -19.76 17.80
N GLU A 385 6.00 -20.52 17.43
CA GLU A 385 6.39 -20.68 16.03
C GLU A 385 5.26 -21.32 15.19
N GLU A 386 4.62 -22.39 15.69
CA GLU A 386 3.53 -23.07 14.99
C GLU A 386 2.32 -22.14 14.77
N VAL A 387 1.84 -21.49 15.83
CA VAL A 387 0.67 -20.62 15.77
C VAL A 387 0.95 -19.40 14.89
N MET A 388 2.12 -18.76 15.04
CA MET A 388 2.47 -17.60 14.21
C MET A 388 2.59 -17.99 12.74
N ASN A 389 3.23 -19.12 12.41
CA ASN A 389 3.32 -19.61 11.02
C ASN A 389 1.93 -19.91 10.42
N TYR A 390 0.98 -20.40 11.22
CA TYR A 390 -0.39 -20.64 10.78
C TYR A 390 -1.14 -19.33 10.50
N LEU A 391 -1.02 -18.35 11.41
CA LEU A 391 -1.71 -17.06 11.36
C LEU A 391 -1.06 -16.04 10.42
N GLU A 392 0.20 -16.21 10.04
CA GLU A 392 0.85 -15.37 9.03
C GLU A 392 0.23 -15.53 7.63
N PRO A 393 0.27 -14.47 6.79
CA PRO A 393 0.99 -13.20 7.01
C PRO A 393 0.21 -12.18 7.87
N PHE A 394 0.91 -11.49 8.77
CA PHE A 394 0.34 -10.41 9.59
C PHE A 394 0.39 -9.06 8.88
N GLY A 395 -0.70 -8.30 8.91
CA GLY A 395 -0.85 -6.99 8.28
C GLY A 395 -2.22 -6.36 8.56
N LYS A 396 -2.62 -5.38 7.74
CA LYS A 396 -3.96 -4.78 7.85
C LYS A 396 -5.02 -5.87 7.72
N GLY A 397 -6.05 -5.86 8.56
CA GLY A 397 -7.10 -6.89 8.57
C GLY A 397 -6.70 -8.24 9.17
N ASN A 398 -5.41 -8.48 9.43
CA ASN A 398 -4.91 -9.66 10.16
C ASN A 398 -3.70 -9.25 11.01
N PRO A 399 -3.88 -8.47 12.10
CA PRO A 399 -2.77 -8.07 12.95
C PRO A 399 -2.16 -9.27 13.71
N GLU A 400 -0.96 -9.10 14.25
CA GLU A 400 -0.41 -10.07 15.21
C GLU A 400 -1.38 -10.23 16.40
N PRO A 401 -1.59 -11.44 16.93
CA PRO A 401 -2.47 -11.64 18.07
C PRO A 401 -1.91 -10.95 19.32
N VAL A 402 -2.81 -10.40 20.13
CA VAL A 402 -2.52 -9.67 21.37
C VAL A 402 -3.18 -10.40 22.52
N PHE A 403 -2.38 -10.78 23.51
CA PHE A 403 -2.84 -11.53 24.67
C PHE A 403 -2.77 -10.68 25.93
N LEU A 404 -3.70 -10.92 26.86
CA LEU A 404 -3.65 -10.36 28.21
C LEU A 404 -2.96 -11.35 29.16
N CYS A 405 -1.85 -10.93 29.78
CA CYS A 405 -1.28 -11.64 30.93
C CYS A 405 -1.41 -10.75 32.16
N LYS A 406 -2.11 -11.26 33.17
CA LYS A 406 -2.28 -10.57 34.44
C LYS A 406 -1.12 -10.81 35.39
N ASP A 407 -1.02 -10.02 36.45
CA ASP A 407 -0.19 -10.32 37.62
C ASP A 407 1.29 -10.56 37.31
N VAL A 408 1.87 -9.66 36.51
CA VAL A 408 3.29 -9.65 36.14
C VAL A 408 4.02 -8.61 37.01
N HIS A 409 5.31 -8.82 37.27
CA HIS A 409 6.13 -7.89 38.07
C HIS A 409 7.28 -7.35 37.24
N PHE A 410 7.56 -6.05 37.36
CA PHE A 410 8.78 -5.47 36.82
C PHE A 410 10.00 -5.96 37.60
N LYS A 411 11.02 -6.47 36.91
CA LYS A 411 12.28 -6.90 37.55
C LYS A 411 13.41 -5.90 37.34
N LYS A 412 13.65 -5.50 36.09
CA LYS A 412 14.75 -4.59 35.73
C LYS A 412 14.49 -3.96 34.37
N VAL A 413 14.62 -2.64 34.29
CA VAL A 413 14.60 -1.93 33.01
C VAL A 413 16.03 -1.86 32.46
N SER A 414 16.24 -2.31 31.22
CA SER A 414 17.48 -2.07 30.48
C SER A 414 17.15 -1.28 29.24
N VAL A 415 17.10 0.05 29.37
CA VAL A 415 16.89 0.94 28.23
C VAL A 415 18.13 0.85 27.34
N ARG A 416 18.00 0.19 26.19
CA ARG A 416 18.93 0.43 25.08
C ARG A 416 18.45 1.70 24.38
N ASN A 417 19.27 2.76 24.43
CA ASN A 417 18.98 4.03 23.77
C ASN A 417 19.09 3.86 22.24
N SER A 418 18.01 3.37 21.63
CA SER A 418 17.63 3.78 20.29
C SER A 418 16.29 4.49 20.45
N GLU A 419 16.12 5.66 19.82
CA GLU A 419 15.19 6.72 20.23
C GLU A 419 13.70 6.32 20.42
N ASP A 420 13.27 5.12 19.99
CA ASP A 420 11.87 4.66 20.04
C ASP A 420 11.64 3.22 20.54
N THR A 421 12.67 2.46 20.93
CA THR A 421 12.50 1.07 21.42
C THR A 421 13.31 0.78 22.67
N GLY A 422 12.67 0.14 23.65
CA GLY A 422 13.30 -0.26 24.90
C GLY A 422 13.09 -1.74 25.22
N SER A 423 13.93 -2.26 26.10
CA SER A 423 13.78 -3.62 26.63
C SER A 423 13.73 -3.60 28.16
N PHE A 424 12.94 -4.47 28.73
CA PHE A 424 12.89 -4.67 30.17
C PHE A 424 12.64 -6.14 30.48
N TRP A 425 12.80 -6.47 31.75
CA TRP A 425 12.66 -7.83 32.24
C TRP A 425 11.44 -7.92 33.13
N LEU A 426 10.55 -8.84 32.77
CA LEU A 426 9.35 -9.15 33.51
C LEU A 426 9.54 -10.45 34.30
N LYS A 427 9.04 -10.47 35.53
CA LYS A 427 9.01 -11.65 36.39
C LYS A 427 7.56 -12.09 36.55
N LYS A 428 7.30 -13.37 36.29
CA LYS A 428 6.02 -14.02 36.58
C LYS A 428 6.33 -15.25 37.42
N GLN A 429 6.01 -15.16 38.71
CA GLN A 429 6.46 -16.13 39.72
C GLN A 429 7.97 -16.37 39.58
N ASP A 430 8.43 -17.59 39.36
CA ASP A 430 9.87 -17.91 39.33
C ASP A 430 10.52 -17.74 37.94
N ALA A 431 9.73 -17.43 36.91
CA ALA A 431 10.21 -17.27 35.54
C ALA A 431 10.45 -15.79 35.16
N ILE A 432 11.43 -15.57 34.29
CA ILE A 432 11.86 -14.25 33.84
C ILE A 432 11.81 -14.20 32.31
N TYR A 433 11.21 -13.14 31.78
CA TYR A 433 10.98 -12.98 30.34
C TYR A 433 11.61 -11.68 29.84
N GLU A 434 12.14 -11.70 28.61
CA GLU A 434 12.44 -10.45 27.91
C GLU A 434 11.13 -9.82 27.49
N ALA A 435 10.99 -8.53 27.73
CA ALA A 435 9.95 -7.71 27.15
C ALA A 435 10.58 -6.59 26.33
N VAL A 436 10.00 -6.32 25.17
CA VAL A 436 10.35 -5.20 24.31
C VAL A 436 9.12 -4.33 24.12
N PHE A 437 9.31 -3.02 24.11
CA PHE A 437 8.24 -2.06 23.87
C PHE A 437 8.70 -1.01 22.86
N SER A 438 7.73 -0.45 22.15
CA SER A 438 7.91 0.65 21.21
C SER A 438 7.10 1.85 21.70
N GLY A 439 7.76 2.94 22.08
CA GLY A 439 7.12 4.13 22.63
C GLY A 439 7.96 4.85 23.69
N THR A 440 7.46 6.00 24.14
CA THR A 440 8.12 6.92 25.07
C THR A 440 7.74 6.70 26.54
N GLU A 441 7.09 5.59 26.90
CA GLU A 441 6.77 5.30 28.31
C GLU A 441 8.07 5.16 29.13
N LYS A 442 8.34 6.23 29.87
CA LYS A 442 9.54 6.46 30.65
C LYS A 442 9.14 6.34 32.12
N SER A 443 9.76 5.37 32.79
CA SER A 443 9.68 5.06 34.22
C SER A 443 8.57 4.09 34.62
N PHE A 444 9.01 2.93 35.11
CA PHE A 444 8.21 1.95 35.84
C PHE A 444 8.98 1.61 37.11
N SER A 445 8.30 1.54 38.25
CA SER A 445 8.91 1.12 39.52
C SER A 445 9.01 -0.41 39.58
N SER A 446 10.02 -0.96 40.24
CA SER A 446 10.28 -2.41 40.27
C SER A 446 9.39 -3.19 41.22
N THR A 447 8.40 -2.55 41.85
CA THR A 447 7.55 -3.16 42.88
C THR A 447 6.07 -3.24 42.47
N GLU A 448 5.70 -2.66 41.34
CA GLU A 448 4.31 -2.66 40.90
C GLU A 448 3.94 -3.99 40.22
N LYS A 449 2.80 -4.54 40.67
CA LYS A 449 2.07 -5.60 40.00
C LYS A 449 1.33 -4.97 38.83
N ILE A 450 1.47 -5.56 37.65
CA ILE A 450 0.91 -5.03 36.41
C ILE A 450 0.21 -6.14 35.61
N ASP A 451 -0.74 -5.72 34.79
CA ASP A 451 -1.27 -6.51 33.69
C ASP A 451 -0.66 -6.00 32.38
N ILE A 452 -0.35 -6.92 31.46
CA ILE A 452 0.26 -6.57 30.17
C ILE A 452 -0.57 -7.09 29.00
N LEU A 453 -0.66 -6.27 27.95
CA LEU A 453 -0.99 -6.74 26.62
C LEU A 453 0.28 -7.03 25.86
N TYR A 454 0.41 -8.23 25.31
CA TYR A 454 1.64 -8.66 24.66
C TYR A 454 1.39 -9.55 23.45
N THR A 455 2.33 -9.52 22.52
CA THR A 455 2.46 -10.52 21.45
C THR A 455 3.74 -11.31 21.72
N PRO A 456 3.69 -12.65 21.91
CA PRO A 456 4.89 -13.44 22.09
C PRO A 456 5.66 -13.57 20.78
N SER A 457 6.98 -13.66 20.87
CA SER A 457 7.87 -13.91 19.75
C SER A 457 9.05 -14.76 20.22
N VAL A 458 9.70 -15.44 19.27
CA VAL A 458 10.84 -16.30 19.55
C VAL A 458 12.10 -15.66 18.97
N ARG A 459 13.12 -15.50 19.80
CA ARG A 459 14.46 -15.12 19.37
C ARG A 459 15.36 -16.33 19.44
N LYS A 460 15.98 -16.67 18.31
CA LYS A 460 17.01 -17.71 18.23
C LYS A 460 18.40 -17.07 18.30
N HIS A 461 19.21 -17.50 19.27
CA HIS A 461 20.60 -17.06 19.38
C HIS A 461 21.46 -18.24 19.85
N ASN A 462 22.51 -18.60 19.10
CA ASN A 462 23.40 -19.73 19.39
C ASN A 462 22.65 -21.04 19.72
N ASN A 463 21.63 -21.38 18.92
CA ASN A 463 20.73 -22.53 19.12
C ASN A 463 19.88 -22.51 20.40
N LEU A 464 19.90 -21.42 21.18
CA LEU A 464 18.98 -21.20 22.27
C LEU A 464 17.75 -20.44 21.76
N TYR A 465 16.58 -20.93 22.15
CA TYR A 465 15.29 -20.32 21.88
C TYR A 465 14.85 -19.55 23.10
N ARG A 466 14.52 -18.28 22.90
CA ARG A 466 14.08 -17.41 23.98
C ARG A 466 12.78 -16.72 23.62
N ILE A 467 11.82 -16.79 24.54
CA ILE A 467 10.57 -16.05 24.43
C ILE A 467 10.84 -14.57 24.72
N VAL A 468 10.38 -13.73 23.79
CA VAL A 468 10.43 -12.28 23.87
C VAL A 468 9.00 -11.75 23.74
N LEU A 469 8.56 -10.98 24.72
CA LEU A 469 7.23 -10.40 24.79
C LEU A 469 7.24 -9.02 24.15
N LYS A 470 6.56 -8.84 23.01
CA LYS A 470 6.34 -7.52 22.44
C LYS A 470 5.17 -6.87 23.18
N VAL A 471 5.48 -6.07 24.20
CA VAL A 471 4.47 -5.42 25.05
C VAL A 471 3.83 -4.28 24.26
N LYS A 472 2.50 -4.36 24.13
CA LYS A 472 1.66 -3.39 23.41
C LYS A 472 1.13 -2.32 24.36
N LYS A 473 0.77 -2.72 25.58
CA LYS A 473 0.24 -1.83 26.62
C LYS A 473 0.44 -2.45 28.01
N ILE A 474 0.56 -1.59 29.02
CA ILE A 474 0.68 -1.98 30.42
C ILE A 474 -0.47 -1.32 31.19
N TYR A 475 -1.05 -2.07 32.11
CA TYR A 475 -2.08 -1.59 33.03
C TYR A 475 -1.56 -1.76 34.46
N PRO A 476 -1.58 -0.70 35.29
CA PRO A 476 -1.42 -0.86 36.73
C PRO A 476 -2.53 -1.80 37.23
N SER A 477 -2.17 -2.84 37.98
CA SER A 477 -3.15 -3.74 38.59
C SER A 477 -3.88 -3.10 39.76
#